data_AF-S7SQ77-F1
#
_entry.id   AF-S7SQ77-F1
#
_cell.length_a   1.000
_cell.length_b   1.000
_cell.length_c   1.000
_cell.angle_alpha   90.00
_cell.angle_beta   90.00
_cell.angle_gamma   90.00
#
_symmetry.space_group_name_H-M   'P 1'
#
loop_
_entity.id
_entity.type
_entity.pdbx_description
1 polymer ?
#
loop_
_entity_poly.entity_id
_entity_poly.type
_entity_poly.pdbx_seq_one_letter_code
_entity_poly.pdbx_strand_id
1 'polypeptide(L)'
;MTKERIPAMDGDILFYFTYETGDGKASELEKEWINDPLFQNLNVAKQGKVYKVSDTIWNTAGGVLAAHLMLDDIEKYFLQKQ
;
A
#
# COMPACT_ATOMS: atom_id res chain seq x y z
N MET A 1 12.69 -8.93 -2.10
CA MET A 1 12.72 -8.60 -0.66
C MET A 1 12.30 -9.84 0.11
N THR A 2 12.86 -10.11 1.29
CA THR A 2 12.46 -11.27 2.11
C THR A 2 11.52 -10.82 3.23
N LYS A 3 10.75 -11.74 3.81
CA LYS A 3 9.77 -11.43 4.87
C LYS A 3 10.41 -10.91 6.15
N GLU A 4 11.66 -11.28 6.42
CA GLU A 4 12.43 -10.78 7.57
C GLU A 4 12.67 -9.26 7.52
N ARG A 5 12.49 -8.63 6.35
CA ARG A 5 12.57 -7.18 6.19
C ARG A 5 11.24 -6.45 6.36
N ILE A 6 10.13 -7.15 6.59
CA ILE A 6 8.83 -6.51 6.85
C ILE A 6 8.89 -5.43 7.94
N PRO A 7 9.65 -5.57 9.05
CA PRO A 7 9.77 -4.49 10.04
C PRO A 7 10.28 -3.15 9.47
N ALA A 8 11.03 -3.15 8.37
CA ALA A 8 11.49 -1.93 7.71
C ALA A 8 10.38 -1.22 6.90
N MET A 9 9.20 -1.83 6.77
CA MET A 9 8.01 -1.23 6.14
C MET A 9 7.17 -0.42 7.14
N ASP A 10 7.49 -0.43 8.44
CA ASP A 10 6.73 0.33 9.44
C ASP A 10 6.88 1.84 9.20
N GLY A 11 5.90 2.61 9.69
CA GLY A 11 5.86 4.06 9.57
C GLY A 11 4.64 4.63 10.27
N ASP A 12 4.39 5.92 10.09
CA ASP A 12 3.17 6.54 10.63
C ASP A 12 1.92 6.15 9.81
N ILE A 13 2.10 6.03 8.48
CA ILE A 13 1.10 5.62 7.49
C ILE A 13 1.81 4.77 6.43
N LEU A 14 1.18 3.67 6.00
CA LEU A 14 1.72 2.76 4.99
C LEU A 14 0.80 2.70 3.78
N PHE A 15 1.27 3.22 2.64
CA PHE A 15 0.66 3.00 1.34
C PHE A 15 1.35 1.84 0.65
N TYR A 16 0.57 0.89 0.14
CA TYR A 16 1.09 -0.19 -0.67
C TYR A 16 0.25 -0.38 -1.93
N PHE A 17 0.88 -0.85 -2.99
CA PHE A 17 0.22 -1.15 -4.25
C PHE A 17 0.73 -2.48 -4.79
N THR A 18 -0.08 -3.10 -5.65
CA THR A 18 0.23 -4.38 -6.29
C THR A 18 0.11 -4.19 -7.79
N TYR A 19 1.20 -4.45 -8.51
CA TYR A 19 1.17 -4.56 -9.96
C TYR A 19 0.75 -5.98 -10.35
N GLU A 20 -0.35 -6.10 -11.10
CA GLU A 20 -0.93 -7.38 -11.50
C GLU A 20 -0.91 -7.49 -13.03
N THR A 21 -0.47 -8.65 -13.54
CA THR A 21 -0.41 -8.94 -14.99
C THR A 21 -1.64 -9.71 -15.48
N GLY A 22 -2.52 -10.13 -14.56
CA GLY A 22 -3.77 -10.81 -14.84
C GLY A 22 -3.75 -12.32 -14.56
N ASP A 23 -2.61 -12.85 -14.10
CA ASP A 23 -2.48 -14.26 -13.68
C ASP A 23 -2.79 -14.49 -12.19
N GLY A 24 -2.99 -13.41 -11.43
CA GLY A 24 -3.45 -13.43 -10.04
C GLY A 24 -2.35 -13.65 -9.01
N LYS A 25 -1.12 -13.96 -9.44
CA LYS A 25 -0.03 -14.28 -8.52
C LYS A 25 0.41 -13.09 -7.67
N ALA A 26 0.38 -11.89 -8.24
CA ALA A 26 0.74 -10.70 -7.48
C ALA A 26 -0.29 -10.43 -6.37
N SER A 27 -1.58 -10.65 -6.67
CA SER A 27 -2.67 -10.57 -5.70
C SER A 27 -2.59 -11.65 -4.61
N GLU A 28 -2.14 -12.86 -4.95
CA GLU A 28 -1.88 -13.92 -3.96
C GLU A 28 -0.70 -13.57 -3.05
N LEU A 29 0.41 -13.09 -3.63
CA LEU A 29 1.58 -12.66 -2.88
C LEU A 29 1.26 -11.49 -1.95
N GLU A 30 0.48 -10.52 -2.42
CA GLU A 30 -0.02 -9.43 -1.57
C GLU A 30 -0.74 -9.98 -0.35
N LYS A 31 -1.70 -10.90 -0.54
CA LYS A 31 -2.42 -11.52 0.57
C LYS A 31 -1.48 -12.24 1.52
N GLU A 32 -0.49 -12.94 1.00
CA GLU A 32 0.51 -13.64 1.82
C GLU A 32 1.30 -12.65 2.70
N TRP A 33 1.70 -11.51 2.14
CA TRP A 33 2.49 -10.49 2.85
C TRP A 33 1.68 -9.73 3.89
N ILE A 34 0.49 -9.25 3.53
CA ILE A 34 -0.32 -8.46 4.48
C ILE A 34 -0.85 -9.32 5.63
N ASN A 35 -1.07 -10.62 5.42
CA ASN A 35 -1.50 -11.54 6.48
C ASN A 35 -0.33 -12.17 7.25
N ASP A 36 0.91 -11.84 6.90
CA ASP A 36 2.08 -12.34 7.62
C ASP A 36 2.11 -11.81 9.06
N PRO A 37 2.45 -12.64 10.07
CA PRO A 37 2.53 -12.18 11.46
C PRO A 37 3.48 -11.00 11.66
N LEU A 38 4.57 -10.90 10.89
CA LEU A 38 5.49 -9.75 10.99
C LEU A 38 4.81 -8.46 10.52
N PHE A 39 3.97 -8.54 9.48
CA PHE A 39 3.26 -7.39 8.94
C PHE A 39 2.14 -6.94 9.89
N GLN A 40 1.36 -7.90 10.39
CA GLN A 40 0.32 -7.65 11.40
C GLN A 40 0.91 -7.11 12.71
N ASN A 41 2.19 -7.34 12.98
CA ASN A 41 2.87 -6.83 14.17
C ASN A 41 3.41 -5.40 14.02
N LEU A 42 3.42 -4.82 12.81
CA LEU A 42 3.84 -3.42 12.58
C LEU A 42 2.93 -2.45 13.35
N ASN A 43 3.50 -1.33 13.81
CA ASN A 43 2.73 -0.32 14.51
C ASN A 43 1.67 0.30 13.58
N VAL A 44 2.04 0.56 12.33
CA VAL A 44 1.14 1.10 11.31
C VAL A 44 -0.07 0.18 11.03
N ALA A 45 0.16 -1.14 11.03
CA ALA A 45 -0.89 -2.14 10.83
C ALA A 45 -1.85 -2.19 12.02
N LYS A 46 -1.31 -2.21 13.24
CA LYS A 46 -2.11 -2.18 14.49
C LYS A 46 -2.94 -0.91 14.63
N GLN A 47 -2.44 0.21 14.11
CA GLN A 47 -3.17 1.49 14.10
C GLN A 47 -4.21 1.58 12.98
N GLY A 48 -4.33 0.57 12.10
CA GLY A 48 -5.27 0.59 10.98
C GLY A 48 -4.93 1.63 9.91
N LYS A 49 -3.67 2.04 9.80
CA LYS A 49 -3.19 3.08 8.87
C LYS A 49 -2.45 2.50 7.66
N VAL A 50 -2.93 1.35 7.20
CA VAL A 50 -2.41 0.65 6.03
C VAL A 50 -3.44 0.76 4.91
N TYR A 51 -3.04 1.37 3.80
CA TYR A 51 -3.95 1.66 2.69
C TYR A 51 -3.40 1.05 1.40
N LYS A 52 -4.21 0.16 0.81
CA LYS A 52 -3.99 -0.28 -0.57
C LYS A 52 -4.36 0.87 -1.50
N VAL A 53 -3.44 1.26 -2.37
CA VAL A 53 -3.64 2.30 -3.38
C VAL A 53 -3.51 1.72 -4.79
N SER A 54 -3.97 2.48 -5.78
CA SER A 54 -3.88 2.07 -7.19
C SER A 54 -2.43 2.16 -7.68
N ASP A 55 -1.86 1.04 -8.12
CA ASP A 55 -0.55 1.01 -8.79
C ASP A 55 -0.53 1.93 -10.01
N THR A 56 -1.61 1.94 -10.81
CA THR A 56 -1.71 2.78 -12.00
C THR A 56 -1.57 4.26 -11.64
N ILE A 57 -2.25 4.72 -10.59
CA ILE A 57 -2.21 6.13 -10.16
C ILE A 57 -0.88 6.47 -9.48
N TRP A 58 -0.42 5.62 -8.57
CA TRP A 58 0.73 5.92 -7.69
C TRP A 58 2.09 5.59 -8.31
N ASN A 59 2.13 4.85 -9.41
CA ASN A 59 3.39 4.36 -9.98
C ASN A 59 3.36 4.24 -11.52
N THR A 60 2.52 3.37 -12.08
CA THR A 60 2.69 2.91 -13.48
C THR A 60 2.30 3.94 -14.55
N ALA A 61 1.29 4.79 -14.33
CA ALA A 61 0.85 5.74 -15.37
C ALA A 61 1.82 6.92 -15.57
N GLY A 62 2.42 7.44 -14.49
CA GLY A 62 3.48 8.47 -14.54
C GLY A 62 3.12 9.84 -15.15
N GLY A 63 1.87 10.06 -15.56
CA GLY A 63 1.42 11.29 -16.23
C GLY A 63 0.82 12.34 -15.31
N VAL A 64 0.58 13.54 -15.84
CA VAL A 64 0.02 14.67 -15.08
C VAL A 64 -1.35 14.37 -14.48
N LEU A 65 -2.22 13.62 -15.18
CA LEU A 65 -3.52 13.22 -14.65
C LEU A 65 -3.36 12.28 -13.44
N ALA A 66 -2.44 11.31 -13.53
CA ALA A 66 -2.15 10.41 -12.43
C ALA A 66 -1.60 11.16 -11.22
N ALA A 67 -0.76 12.18 -11.44
CA ALA A 67 -0.28 13.05 -10.36
C ALA A 67 -1.42 13.80 -9.65
N HIS A 68 -2.41 14.32 -10.38
CA HIS A 68 -3.58 14.96 -9.75
C HIS A 68 -4.41 13.95 -8.94
N LEU A 69 -4.67 12.76 -9.49
CA LEU A 69 -5.40 11.70 -8.79
C LEU A 69 -4.64 11.19 -7.54
N MET A 70 -3.32 11.17 -7.56
CA MET A 70 -2.50 10.83 -6.39
C MET A 70 -2.66 11.88 -5.28
N LEU A 71 -2.74 13.17 -5.64
CA LEU A 71 -3.02 14.24 -4.67
C LEU A 71 -4.41 14.08 -4.05
N ASP A 72 -5.41 13.72 -4.86
CA ASP A 72 -6.77 13.45 -4.37
C ASP A 72 -6.80 12.26 -3.38
N ASP A 73 -6.03 11.19 -3.66
CA ASP A 73 -5.87 10.06 -2.73
C ASP A 73 -5.19 10.51 -1.42
N ILE A 74 -4.13 11.31 -1.50
CA ILE A 74 -3.46 11.85 -0.30
C ILE A 74 -4.44 12.69 0.52
N GLU A 75 -5.19 13.60 -0.09
CA GLU A 75 -6.23 14.38 0.60
C GLU A 75 -7.26 13.46 1.27
N LYS A 76 -7.76 12.45 0.56
CA LYS A 76 -8.72 11.49 1.09
C LYS A 76 -8.21 10.76 2.34
N TYR A 77 -6.97 10.26 2.33
CA TYR A 77 -6.43 9.47 3.44
C TYR A 77 -5.92 10.31 4.62
N PHE A 78 -5.51 11.57 4.39
CA PHE A 78 -4.97 12.45 5.43
C PHE A 78 -5.99 13.42 6.03
N LEU A 79 -6.98 13.88 5.25
CA LEU A 79 -7.87 14.98 5.64
C LEU A 79 -9.29 14.53 6.01
N GLN A 80 -9.72 13.33 5.64
CA GLN A 80 -10.99 12.80 6.15
C GLN A 80 -10.81 12.42 7.62
N LYS A 81 -11.41 13.22 8.52
CA LYS A 81 -11.48 12.91 9.96
C LYS A 81 -12.16 11.55 10.15
N GLN A 82 -11.45 10.61 10.79
CA GLN A 82 -12.05 9.47 11.48
C GLN A 82 -12.98 9.96 12.60
#